data_AF-A0A661DHF8-F1
#
_entry.id   AF-A0A661DHF8-F1
#
_cell.length_a   1.000
_cell.length_b   1.000
_cell.length_c   1.000
_cell.angle_alpha   90.00
_cell.angle_beta   90.00
_cell.angle_gamma   90.00
#
_symmetry.space_group_name_H-M   'P 1'
#
loop_
_entity.id
_entity.type
_entity.pdbx_description
1 polymer ?
#
loop_
_entity_poly.entity_id
_entity_poly.type
_entity_poly.pdbx_seq_one_letter_code
_entity_poly.pdbx_strand_id
1 'polypeptide(L)'
;MHGFSAWAEGVGEDLSAIALDEPWFVVLIPSVSVSTADVFSSPSLKRNCKPININDYLSGQGTNVCEPVVCSLYPEVSQAIEWLTQFAEPRMTGTGACVFAAVASEQEGKHILEEKPEKFNGFIARGMNLSPLYSKAYGVFSDCC
;
A
#
# COMPACT_ATOMS: atom_id res chain seq x y z
N MET A 1 7.19 7.78 12.77
CA MET A 1 7.29 9.12 13.42
C MET A 1 8.77 9.53 13.44
N HIS A 2 9.12 10.81 13.36
CA HIS A 2 10.52 11.29 13.15
C HIS A 2 11.21 10.71 11.91
N GLY A 3 10.43 10.51 10.85
CA GLY A 3 10.91 9.89 9.64
C GLY A 3 11.06 8.37 9.73
N PHE A 4 10.66 7.68 10.79
CA PHE A 4 10.67 6.22 10.79
C PHE A 4 9.33 5.59 10.40
N SER A 5 9.35 4.43 9.72
CA SER A 5 8.18 3.53 9.60
C SER A 5 7.53 3.38 10.97
N ALA A 6 6.23 3.68 11.06
CA ALA A 6 5.50 3.62 12.31
C ALA A 6 4.13 3.00 12.11
N TRP A 7 3.76 2.18 13.07
CA TRP A 7 2.41 1.64 13.22
C TRP A 7 1.56 2.63 13.98
N ALA A 8 0.38 2.91 13.45
CA ALA A 8 -0.56 3.86 14.00
C ALA A 8 -1.76 3.11 14.60
N GLU A 9 -2.00 3.28 15.89
CA GLU A 9 -3.21 2.81 16.57
C GLU A 9 -4.13 3.99 16.93
N GLY A 10 -5.40 3.70 17.26
CA GLY A 10 -6.42 4.73 17.50
C GLY A 10 -7.00 5.32 16.20
N VAL A 11 -7.16 6.64 16.14
CA VAL A 11 -7.43 7.43 14.91
C VAL A 11 -6.14 7.89 14.21
N GLY A 12 -4.97 7.39 14.65
CA GLY A 12 -3.66 7.70 14.09
C GLY A 12 -2.70 8.42 15.05
N GLU A 13 -3.05 8.53 16.33
CA GLU A 13 -2.32 9.25 17.36
C GLU A 13 -1.20 8.45 18.02
N ASP A 14 -1.35 7.13 18.14
CA ASP A 14 -0.36 6.27 18.79
C ASP A 14 0.59 5.66 17.75
N LEU A 15 1.78 6.27 17.61
CA LEU A 15 2.79 5.86 16.63
C LEU A 15 3.95 5.09 17.27
N SER A 16 4.02 3.78 17.05
CA SER A 16 5.15 2.94 17.46
C SER A 16 6.12 2.68 16.31
N ALA A 17 7.42 2.91 16.51
CA ALA A 17 8.45 2.68 15.50
C ALA A 17 8.72 1.17 15.31
N ILE A 18 8.85 0.72 14.06
CA ILE A 18 9.15 -0.67 13.73
C ILE A 18 10.16 -0.70 12.60
N ALA A 19 11.11 -1.63 12.67
CA ALA A 19 11.91 -2.00 11.52
C ALA A 19 11.09 -2.95 10.63
N LEU A 20 10.68 -2.47 9.45
CA LEU A 20 10.00 -3.28 8.44
C LEU A 20 11.02 -3.77 7.42
N ASP A 21 10.73 -4.89 6.77
CA ASP A 21 11.43 -5.21 5.52
C ASP A 21 11.24 -4.04 4.54
N GLU A 22 12.26 -3.79 3.72
CA GLU A 22 12.28 -2.72 2.72
C GLU A 22 12.11 -3.29 1.30
N PRO A 23 10.99 -3.99 0.99
CA PRO A 23 10.81 -4.61 -0.30
C PRO A 23 10.58 -3.55 -1.38
N TRP A 24 10.71 -3.98 -2.62
CA TRP A 24 10.24 -3.21 -3.76
C TRP A 24 8.73 -3.43 -3.90
N PHE A 25 8.00 -2.36 -4.22
CA PHE A 25 6.58 -2.39 -4.46
C PHE A 25 6.28 -1.92 -5.87
N VAL A 26 5.41 -2.65 -6.55
CA VAL A 26 4.71 -2.14 -7.72
C VAL A 26 3.39 -1.54 -7.24
N VAL A 27 3.11 -0.31 -7.64
CA VAL A 27 1.85 0.37 -7.35
C VAL A 27 1.12 0.64 -8.66
N LEU A 28 -0.10 0.13 -8.78
CA LEU A 28 -1.02 0.46 -9.85
C LEU A 28 -2.03 1.50 -9.40
N ILE A 29 -2.34 2.40 -10.32
CA ILE A 29 -3.32 3.46 -10.19
C ILE A 29 -4.38 3.22 -11.27
N PRO A 30 -5.49 2.54 -10.94
CA PRO A 30 -6.62 2.41 -11.83
C PRO A 30 -7.18 3.80 -12.19
N SER A 31 -7.66 3.97 -13.41
CA SER A 31 -8.20 5.25 -13.90
C SER A 31 -9.61 5.54 -13.36
N VAL A 32 -9.78 5.48 -12.03
CA VAL A 32 -11.03 5.70 -11.31
C VAL A 32 -10.77 6.48 -10.03
N SER A 33 -11.71 7.36 -9.67
CA SER A 33 -11.69 8.06 -8.39
C SER A 33 -12.68 7.39 -7.44
N VAL A 34 -12.17 6.84 -6.34
CA VAL A 34 -13.00 6.22 -5.31
C VAL A 34 -13.48 7.28 -4.32
N SER A 35 -14.80 7.38 -4.16
CA SER A 35 -15.40 8.26 -3.16
C SER A 35 -15.29 7.63 -1.78
N THR A 36 -14.42 8.18 -0.94
CA THR A 36 -14.29 7.77 0.46
C THR A 36 -15.65 7.81 1.19
N ALA A 37 -16.49 8.81 0.89
CA ALA A 37 -17.82 8.92 1.48
C ALA A 37 -18.75 7.76 1.08
N ASP A 38 -18.73 7.33 -0.19
CA ASP A 38 -19.58 6.24 -0.67
C ASP A 38 -19.13 4.89 -0.08
N VAL A 39 -17.81 4.67 -0.02
CA VAL A 39 -17.23 3.47 0.61
C VAL A 39 -17.62 3.39 2.09
N PHE A 40 -17.46 4.48 2.85
CA PHE A 40 -17.84 4.51 4.26
C PHE A 40 -19.35 4.49 4.52
N SER A 41 -20.16 4.92 3.55
CA SER A 41 -21.63 4.88 3.63
C SER A 41 -22.19 3.52 3.20
N SER A 42 -21.38 2.66 2.59
CA SER A 42 -21.84 1.36 2.12
C SER A 42 -22.37 0.48 3.27
N PRO A 43 -23.57 -0.13 3.13
CA PRO A 43 -24.08 -1.06 4.11
C PRO A 43 -23.24 -2.36 4.17
N SER A 44 -22.55 -2.69 3.08
CA SER A 44 -21.70 -3.88 2.98
C SER A 44 -20.33 -3.73 3.65
N LEU A 45 -19.98 -2.53 4.13
CA LEU A 45 -18.72 -2.30 4.82
C LEU A 45 -18.70 -3.00 6.18
N LYS A 46 -17.74 -3.90 6.37
CA LYS A 46 -17.51 -4.62 7.63
C LYS A 46 -16.95 -3.65 8.68
N ARG A 47 -17.82 -3.16 9.57
CA ARG A 47 -17.46 -2.23 10.66
C ARG A 47 -17.04 -2.93 11.95
N ASN A 48 -17.37 -4.21 12.11
CA ASN A 48 -17.07 -5.00 13.31
C ASN A 48 -15.81 -5.85 13.12
N CYS A 49 -14.69 -5.20 12.78
CA CYS A 49 -13.42 -5.90 12.65
C CYS A 49 -12.68 -5.85 14.00
N LYS A 50 -12.15 -7.00 14.43
CA LYS A 50 -11.28 -7.02 15.62
C LYS A 50 -10.03 -6.20 15.29
N PRO A 51 -9.52 -5.39 16.24
CA PRO A 51 -8.22 -4.77 16.07
C PRO A 51 -7.20 -5.87 15.79
N ILE A 52 -6.47 -5.76 14.67
CA ILE A 52 -5.29 -6.57 14.44
C ILE A 52 -4.12 -5.87 15.11
N ASN A 53 -3.22 -6.63 15.72
CA ASN A 53 -2.00 -6.04 16.26
C ASN A 53 -0.92 -6.01 15.17
N ILE A 54 0.12 -5.26 15.46
CA ILE A 54 1.33 -5.08 14.66
C ILE A 54 1.92 -6.38 14.10
N ASN A 55 2.00 -7.45 14.89
CA ASN A 55 2.58 -8.73 14.48
C ASN A 55 1.66 -9.48 13.52
N ASP A 56 0.34 -9.30 13.65
CA ASP A 56 -0.63 -9.82 12.70
C ASP A 56 -0.45 -9.12 11.35
N TYR A 57 -0.35 -7.78 11.32
CA TYR A 57 -0.11 -7.04 10.07
C TYR A 57 1.20 -7.44 9.37
N LEU A 58 2.29 -7.53 10.15
CA LEU A 58 3.61 -7.89 9.63
C LEU A 58 3.73 -9.35 9.18
N SER A 59 2.90 -10.23 9.71
CA SER A 59 2.80 -11.62 9.22
C SER A 59 1.88 -11.75 7.99
N GLY A 60 1.50 -10.63 7.37
CA GLY A 60 0.62 -10.59 6.20
C GLY A 60 -0.86 -10.72 6.54
N GLN A 61 -1.23 -10.70 7.82
CA GLN A 61 -2.63 -10.67 8.25
C GLN A 61 -3.16 -9.23 8.20
N GLY A 62 -4.47 -9.07 8.22
CA GLY A 62 -5.10 -7.76 7.98
C GLY A 62 -5.55 -7.62 6.54
N THR A 63 -6.85 -7.81 6.36
CA THR A 63 -7.52 -7.56 5.09
C THR A 63 -7.98 -6.11 5.09
N ASN A 64 -7.79 -5.41 3.98
CA ASN A 64 -8.42 -4.12 3.79
C ASN A 64 -9.95 -4.32 3.71
N VAL A 65 -10.66 -3.94 4.77
CA VAL A 65 -12.12 -4.16 4.88
C VAL A 65 -12.92 -3.37 3.85
N CYS A 66 -12.32 -2.32 3.28
CA CYS A 66 -12.89 -1.54 2.20
C CYS A 66 -12.73 -2.26 0.85
N GLU A 67 -11.75 -3.15 0.69
CA GLU A 67 -11.43 -3.77 -0.61
C GLU A 67 -12.61 -4.52 -1.23
N PRO A 68 -13.38 -5.38 -0.51
CA PRO A 68 -14.55 -6.03 -1.10
C PRO A 68 -15.63 -5.03 -1.54
N VAL A 69 -15.80 -3.94 -0.79
CA VAL A 69 -16.78 -2.89 -1.12
C VAL A 69 -16.33 -2.13 -2.35
N VAL A 70 -15.05 -1.73 -2.40
CA VAL A 70 -14.47 -0.99 -3.51
C VAL A 70 -14.46 -1.85 -4.77
N CYS A 71 -14.08 -3.12 -4.72
CA CYS A 71 -14.12 -4.02 -5.87
C CYS A 71 -15.54 -4.20 -6.42
N SER A 72 -16.56 -4.19 -5.54
CA SER A 72 -17.95 -4.27 -5.96
C SER A 72 -18.47 -3.00 -6.62
N LEU A 73 -18.00 -1.82 -6.20
CA LEU A 73 -18.47 -0.52 -6.70
C LEU A 73 -17.64 0.00 -7.88
N TYR A 74 -16.37 -0.38 -7.95
CA TYR A 74 -15.37 0.11 -8.89
C TYR A 74 -14.63 -1.07 -9.54
N PRO A 75 -15.18 -1.64 -10.64
CA PRO A 75 -14.61 -2.81 -11.31
C PRO A 75 -13.17 -2.60 -11.79
N GLU A 76 -12.74 -1.37 -12.06
CA GLU A 76 -11.38 -1.02 -12.43
C GLU A 76 -10.37 -1.40 -11.33
N VAL A 77 -10.77 -1.31 -10.06
CA VAL A 77 -9.94 -1.73 -8.92
C VAL A 77 -9.85 -3.25 -8.86
N SER A 78 -10.97 -3.96 -9.05
CA SER A 78 -10.97 -5.44 -9.14
C SER A 78 -10.07 -5.93 -10.26
N GLN A 79 -10.16 -5.31 -11.44
CA GLN A 79 -9.33 -5.66 -12.58
C GLN A 79 -7.84 -5.42 -12.33
N ALA A 80 -7.48 -4.40 -11.57
CA ALA A 80 -6.09 -4.14 -11.19
C ALA A 80 -5.56 -5.17 -10.19
N ILE A 81 -6.39 -5.59 -9.23
CA ILE A 81 -6.08 -6.69 -8.30
C ILE A 81 -5.91 -8.00 -9.06
N GLU A 82 -6.87 -8.38 -9.90
CA GLU A 82 -6.83 -9.60 -10.71
C GLU A 82 -5.60 -9.64 -11.62
N TRP A 83 -5.23 -8.49 -12.20
CA TRP A 83 -4.05 -8.38 -13.04
C TRP A 83 -2.76 -8.57 -12.23
N LEU A 84 -2.60 -7.89 -11.08
CA LEU A 84 -1.40 -8.04 -10.24
C LEU A 84 -1.28 -9.42 -9.59
N THR A 85 -2.39 -10.12 -9.36
CA THR A 85 -2.42 -11.48 -8.77
C THR A 85 -1.61 -12.49 -9.60
N GLN A 86 -1.39 -12.21 -10.88
CA GLN A 86 -0.57 -13.05 -11.77
C GLN A 86 0.92 -13.02 -11.42
N PHE A 87 1.37 -12.00 -10.68
CA PHE A 87 2.78 -11.75 -10.40
C PHE A 87 3.12 -11.85 -8.91
N ALA A 88 2.24 -11.35 -8.04
CA ALA A 88 2.46 -11.29 -6.60
C ALA A 88 1.12 -11.27 -5.86
N GLU A 89 1.13 -11.17 -4.52
CA GLU A 89 -0.09 -11.02 -3.72
C GLU A 89 -0.44 -9.52 -3.58
N PRO A 90 -1.42 -8.99 -4.35
CA PRO A 90 -1.78 -7.58 -4.30
C PRO A 90 -2.66 -7.25 -3.09
N ARG A 91 -2.61 -5.98 -2.68
CA ARG A 91 -3.50 -5.41 -1.67
C ARG A 91 -3.94 -4.01 -2.10
N MET A 92 -5.15 -3.62 -1.75
CA MET A 92 -5.59 -2.23 -1.88
C MET A 92 -5.08 -1.39 -0.71
N THR A 93 -4.61 -0.17 -0.97
CA THR A 93 -4.20 0.78 0.08
C THR A 93 -5.30 1.81 0.37
N GLY A 94 -5.48 2.15 1.66
CA GLY A 94 -6.49 3.11 2.12
C GLY A 94 -7.91 2.72 1.70
N THR A 95 -8.69 3.68 1.20
CA THR A 95 -10.00 3.42 0.58
C THR A 95 -9.91 3.18 -0.92
N GLY A 96 -8.72 2.92 -1.47
CA GLY A 96 -8.48 2.88 -2.91
C GLY A 96 -8.32 4.28 -3.53
N ALA A 97 -8.10 4.38 -4.85
CA ALA A 97 -8.14 3.30 -5.83
C ALA A 97 -6.85 2.49 -5.97
N CYS A 98 -5.74 2.92 -5.37
CA CYS A 98 -4.44 2.31 -5.62
C CYS A 98 -4.34 0.88 -5.10
N VAL A 99 -3.68 0.03 -5.90
CA VAL A 99 -3.39 -1.37 -5.59
C VAL A 99 -1.88 -1.55 -5.63
N PHE A 100 -1.32 -2.29 -4.69
CA PHE A 100 0.12 -2.52 -4.62
C PHE A 100 0.45 -3.97 -4.33
N ALA A 101 1.63 -4.41 -4.77
CA ALA A 101 2.16 -5.73 -4.44
C ALA A 101 3.67 -5.64 -4.18
N ALA A 102 4.17 -6.43 -3.24
CA ALA A 102 5.60 -6.56 -2.98
C ALA A 102 6.24 -7.46 -4.04
N VAL A 103 7.42 -7.08 -4.53
CA VAL A 103 8.22 -7.79 -5.53
C VAL A 103 9.66 -7.93 -5.05
N ALA A 104 10.38 -8.93 -5.56
CA ALA A 104 11.72 -9.27 -5.08
C ALA A 104 12.77 -8.23 -5.51
N SER A 105 12.54 -7.49 -6.60
CA SER A 105 13.49 -6.51 -7.12
C SER A 105 12.83 -5.36 -7.87
N GLU A 106 13.57 -4.26 -8.03
CA GLU A 106 13.17 -3.14 -8.91
C GLU A 106 12.99 -3.60 -10.35
N GLN A 107 13.85 -4.50 -10.82
CA GLN A 107 13.83 -5.03 -12.19
C GLN A 107 12.55 -5.82 -12.47
N GLU A 108 12.15 -6.68 -11.54
CA GLU A 108 10.88 -7.39 -11.60
C GLU A 108 9.71 -6.41 -11.64
N GLY A 109 9.73 -5.38 -10.79
CA GLY A 109 8.70 -4.34 -10.80
C GLY A 109 8.62 -3.57 -12.13
N LYS A 110 9.76 -3.32 -12.78
CA LYS A 110 9.82 -2.65 -14.10
C LYS A 110 9.18 -3.51 -15.17
N HIS A 111 9.53 -4.80 -15.18
CA HIS A 111 8.95 -5.75 -16.11
C HIS A 111 7.42 -5.82 -15.98
N ILE A 112 6.91 -5.91 -14.75
CA ILE A 112 5.48 -5.86 -14.47
C ILE A 112 4.86 -4.56 -15.03
N LEU A 113 5.44 -3.39 -14.76
CA LEU A 113 4.90 -2.12 -15.27
C LEU A 113 4.93 -1.98 -16.79
N GLU A 114 5.86 -2.63 -17.48
CA GLU A 114 5.94 -2.66 -18.95
C GLU A 114 4.81 -3.50 -19.55
N GLU A 115 4.39 -4.57 -18.86
CA GLU A 115 3.33 -5.48 -19.32
C GLU A 115 1.92 -5.03 -18.91
N LYS A 116 1.80 -3.95 -18.12
CA LYS A 116 0.49 -3.53 -17.59
C LYS A 116 -0.45 -3.03 -18.69
N PRO A 117 -1.76 -3.30 -18.56
CA PRO A 117 -2.79 -2.70 -19.41
C PRO A 117 -2.70 -1.17 -19.41
N GLU A 118 -2.90 -0.55 -20.57
CA GLU A 118 -2.83 0.93 -20.73
C GLU A 118 -3.80 1.70 -19.82
N LYS A 119 -4.93 1.07 -19.46
CA LYS A 119 -5.94 1.62 -18.53
C LYS A 119 -5.43 1.84 -17.10
N PHE A 120 -4.27 1.27 -16.75
CA PHE A 120 -3.63 1.45 -15.46
C PHE A 120 -2.42 2.37 -15.60
N ASN A 121 -2.32 3.37 -14.73
CA ASN A 121 -1.05 4.02 -14.45
C ASN A 121 -0.30 3.22 -13.38
N GLY A 122 0.99 3.48 -13.19
CA GLY A 122 1.72 2.83 -12.12
C GLY A 122 3.16 3.31 -11.97
N PHE A 123 3.75 2.97 -10.83
CA PHE A 123 5.14 3.29 -10.50
C PHE A 123 5.72 2.24 -9.55
N ILE A 124 7.04 2.27 -9.39
CA ILE A 124 7.77 1.41 -8.46
C ILE A 124 8.25 2.26 -7.30
N ALA A 125 8.13 1.74 -6.08
CA ALA A 125 8.68 2.38 -4.90
C ALA A 125 9.42 1.35 -4.04
N ARG A 126 10.53 1.78 -3.44
CA ARG A 126 11.19 1.00 -2.39
C ARG A 126 10.54 1.36 -1.06
N GLY A 127 10.12 0.37 -0.28
CA GLY A 127 9.82 0.57 1.13
C GLY A 127 11.07 1.09 1.82
N MET A 128 10.98 2.18 2.56
CA MET A 128 12.10 2.72 3.31
C MET A 128 11.66 2.96 4.74
N ASN A 129 12.44 2.46 5.69
CA ASN A 129 12.20 2.73 7.09
C ASN A 129 12.51 4.17 7.45
N LEU A 130 13.30 4.89 6.64
CA LEU A 130 13.57 6.31 6.82
C LEU A 130 12.85 7.16 5.75
N SER A 131 12.09 8.15 6.21
CA SER A 131 11.39 9.13 5.39
C SER A 131 12.41 10.00 4.67
N PRO A 132 12.31 10.15 3.34
CA PRO A 132 13.17 11.02 2.57
C PRO A 132 13.17 12.49 3.04
N LEU A 133 12.07 12.94 3.66
CA LEU A 133 11.95 14.28 4.20
C LEU A 133 12.86 14.51 5.40
N TYR A 134 13.07 13.48 6.23
CA TYR A 134 13.99 13.53 7.37
C TYR A 134 15.46 13.49 6.92
N SER A 135 15.78 12.67 5.91
CA SER A 135 17.13 12.61 5.32
C SER A 135 17.57 13.95 4.69
N LYS A 136 16.66 14.65 3.98
CA LYS A 136 16.95 15.97 3.40
C LYS A 136 17.05 17.10 4.42
N ALA A 137 16.33 17.01 5.55
CA ALA A 137 16.33 18.05 6.58
C ALA A 137 17.55 17.96 7.54
N TYR A 138 18.15 16.78 7.70
CA TYR A 138 19.20 16.54 8.71
C TYR A 138 20.55 16.06 8.15
N GLY A 139 20.73 16.02 6.81
CA GLY A 139 22.04 15.93 6.17
C GLY A 139 22.98 14.88 6.77
N VAL A 140 22.67 13.58 6.60
CA VAL A 140 23.67 12.54 6.86
C VAL A 140 24.66 12.58 5.70
N PHE A 141 25.69 13.41 5.83
CA PHE A 141 26.91 13.30 5.04
C PHE A 141 27.52 11.93 5.33
N SER A 142 27.42 11.00 4.38
CA SER A 142 28.24 9.81 4.36
C SER A 142 29.61 10.20 3.80
N ASP A 143 30.45 10.83 4.63
CA ASP A 143 31.88 10.90 4.36
C ASP A 143 32.52 9.59 4.83
N CYS A 144 32.90 8.74 3.88
CA CYS A 144 33.87 7.68 4.10
C CYS A 144 34.74 7.57 2.85
N CYS A 145 35.89 8.24 2.89
CA CYS A 145 37.12 7.78 2.24
C CYS A 145 37.82 6.77 3.17
#